data_AF-A0A8X8AGE9-F1
#
_entry.id   AF-A0A8X8AGE9-F1
#
_cell.length_a   1.000
_cell.length_b   1.000
_cell.length_c   1.000
_cell.angle_alpha   90.00
_cell.angle_beta   90.00
_cell.angle_gamma   90.00
#
_symmetry.space_group_name_H-M   'P 1'
#
loop_
_entity.id
_entity.type
_entity.pdbx_description
1 polymer ?
#
loop_
_entity_poly.entity_id
_entity_poly.type
_entity_poly.pdbx_seq_one_letter_code
_entity_poly.pdbx_strand_id
1 'polypeptide(L)'
;MDDSISPFCFRKHSLKLKKKKKISKEEMAVAKAASGVLLSRPVTFVTGNAKKLEEVRAILGQSIPFQSLKLDLPELQGEPEEISKEKARLAAVEVNGPVLVEDTCLCFNALKGLPGPYIFNLVLFIEFSGVIFNNFVLTILFRVLLLPSSNMIMIHAESGFCRRLVMKVCLNNLLMAYEDKSAYALCAFSFALGPDVEPITFLGKTPGMIVPARGPNDFGWDPIFQPDGYEQTYAEMAKDEKNKISHRSKALDMVKSHFVEAGYIFQDK
;
A
#
# COMPACT_ATOMS: atom_id res chain seq x y z
N MET A 1 16.95 33.41 72.16
CA MET A 1 16.22 34.53 71.55
C MET A 1 17.31 35.44 71.00
N ASP A 2 17.89 35.04 69.87
CA ASP A 2 17.59 35.56 68.51
C ASP A 2 18.24 36.95 68.32
N ASP A 3 18.93 37.30 67.23
CA ASP A 3 19.09 36.63 65.93
C ASP A 3 20.15 37.36 65.07
N SER A 4 20.51 36.73 63.95
CA SER A 4 21.06 37.30 62.70
C SER A 4 22.58 37.50 62.53
N ILE A 5 23.20 36.45 61.97
CA ILE A 5 24.52 36.42 61.33
C ILE A 5 24.40 36.83 59.85
N SER A 6 25.40 37.61 59.41
CA SER A 6 25.65 38.21 58.09
C SER A 6 25.71 37.24 56.89
N PRO A 7 25.42 37.69 55.64
CA PRO A 7 25.18 36.81 54.50
C PRO A 7 26.44 36.19 53.90
N PHE A 8 26.29 34.91 53.55
CA PHE A 8 27.23 34.04 52.85
C PHE A 8 27.80 34.63 51.55
N CYS A 9 29.13 34.56 51.41
CA CYS A 9 29.88 34.87 50.21
C CYS A 9 29.70 33.75 49.16
N PHE A 10 28.91 34.01 48.10
CA PHE A 10 28.83 33.12 46.93
C PHE A 10 30.08 33.30 46.04
N ARG A 11 31.01 32.34 46.08
CA ARG A 11 32.03 32.18 45.05
C ARG A 11 31.35 31.82 43.72
N LYS A 12 31.45 32.70 42.72
CA LYS A 12 31.11 32.39 41.33
C LYS A 12 32.09 31.35 40.78
N HIS A 13 31.69 30.09 40.72
CA HIS A 13 32.37 29.10 39.89
C HIS A 13 32.06 29.40 38.42
N SER A 14 33.06 29.90 37.68
CA SER A 14 32.99 30.03 36.23
C SER A 14 33.07 28.65 35.60
N LEU A 15 31.92 28.08 35.21
CA LEU A 15 31.83 26.90 34.36
C LEU A 15 32.36 27.28 32.97
N LYS A 16 33.58 26.82 32.63
CA LYS A 16 34.09 26.88 31.25
C LYS A 16 33.18 26.00 30.38
N LEU A 17 32.32 26.63 29.57
CA LEU A 17 31.62 25.96 28.48
C LEU A 17 32.66 25.34 27.53
N LYS A 18 32.74 24.00 27.52
CA LYS A 18 33.49 23.26 26.49
C LYS A 18 32.81 23.53 25.15
N LYS A 19 33.53 24.17 24.22
CA LYS A 19 33.07 24.35 22.83
C LYS A 19 32.72 22.97 22.25
N LYS A 20 31.45 22.75 21.89
CA LYS A 20 31.03 21.56 21.14
C LYS A 20 31.76 21.54 19.80
N LYS A 21 32.61 20.52 19.59
CA LYS A 21 33.34 20.31 18.34
C LYS A 21 32.31 20.02 17.24
N LYS A 22 32.29 20.83 16.18
CA LYS A 22 31.40 20.63 15.03
C LYS A 22 31.92 19.42 14.26
N ILE A 23 31.21 18.31 14.37
CA ILE A 23 31.52 17.04 13.69
C ILE A 23 31.37 17.29 12.18
N SER A 24 32.36 16.86 11.40
CA SER A 24 32.34 17.01 9.94
C SER A 24 31.27 16.12 9.31
N LYS A 25 30.81 16.46 8.10
CA LYS A 25 29.82 15.64 7.37
C LYS A 25 30.30 14.20 7.13
N GLU A 26 31.60 14.02 6.95
CA GLU A 26 32.23 12.70 6.79
C GLU A 26 32.26 11.91 8.09
N GLU A 27 32.63 12.53 9.22
CA GLU A 27 32.56 11.86 10.55
C GLU A 27 31.12 11.51 10.93
N MET A 28 30.14 12.30 10.52
CA MET A 28 28.72 12.03 10.73
C MET A 28 28.22 10.88 9.84
N ALA A 29 28.72 10.75 8.62
CA ALA A 29 28.45 9.62 7.73
C ALA A 29 29.09 8.32 8.24
N VAL A 30 30.33 8.40 8.74
CA VAL A 30 31.06 7.25 9.32
C VAL A 30 30.43 6.79 10.64
N ALA A 31 29.97 7.70 11.50
CA ALA A 31 29.23 7.35 12.72
C ALA A 31 27.86 6.70 12.42
N LYS A 32 27.20 7.11 11.33
CA LYS A 32 25.93 6.51 10.86
C LYS A 32 26.17 5.11 10.29
N ALA A 33 27.26 4.89 9.55
CA ALA A 33 27.68 3.58 9.05
C ALA A 33 28.11 2.62 10.18
N ALA A 34 28.67 3.13 11.28
CA ALA A 34 29.01 2.34 12.48
C ALA A 34 27.79 2.01 13.38
N SER A 35 26.61 2.56 13.06
CA SER A 35 25.36 2.42 13.83
C SER A 35 24.26 1.71 13.02
N GLY A 36 24.64 0.83 12.09
CA GLY A 36 23.67 0.05 11.31
C GLY A 36 22.82 -0.84 12.22
N VAL A 37 21.50 -0.86 11.99
CA VAL A 37 20.60 -1.74 12.72
C VAL A 37 20.75 -3.15 12.15
N LEU A 38 21.32 -4.05 12.94
CA LEU A 38 21.49 -5.45 12.55
C LEU A 38 20.13 -6.15 12.54
N LEU A 39 19.71 -6.62 11.36
CA LEU A 39 18.57 -7.49 11.18
C LEU A 39 19.06 -8.95 11.28
N SER A 40 18.80 -9.56 12.43
CA SER A 40 19.11 -10.98 12.69
C SER A 40 18.21 -11.95 11.93
N ARG A 41 17.15 -11.45 11.29
CA ARG A 41 16.19 -12.24 10.49
C ARG A 41 15.91 -11.51 9.17
N PRO A 42 15.69 -12.24 8.07
CA PRO A 42 15.26 -11.64 6.81
C PRO A 42 13.88 -11.00 6.96
N VAL A 43 13.60 -9.95 6.17
CA VAL A 43 12.28 -9.33 6.12
C VAL A 43 11.27 -10.35 5.60
N THR A 44 10.14 -10.49 6.28
CA THR A 44 9.04 -11.35 5.82
C THR A 44 8.03 -10.50 5.06
N PHE A 45 7.97 -10.67 3.74
CA PHE A 45 6.93 -10.08 2.90
C PHE A 45 5.66 -10.92 3.01
N VAL A 46 4.62 -10.34 3.59
CA VAL A 46 3.37 -11.05 3.89
C VAL A 46 2.40 -10.88 2.72
N THR A 47 2.19 -11.96 1.97
CA THR A 47 1.26 -11.97 0.84
C THR A 47 0.81 -13.38 0.49
N GLY A 48 -0.46 -13.54 0.14
CA GLY A 48 -0.98 -14.74 -0.52
C GLY A 48 -1.06 -14.63 -2.04
N ASN A 49 -0.71 -13.47 -2.61
CA ASN A 49 -0.89 -13.18 -4.03
C ASN A 49 0.44 -13.32 -4.79
N ALA A 50 0.53 -14.36 -5.64
CA ALA A 50 1.74 -14.66 -6.41
C ALA A 50 2.15 -13.53 -7.37
N LYS A 51 1.18 -12.78 -7.94
CA LYS A 51 1.47 -11.65 -8.84
C LYS A 51 2.07 -10.47 -8.06
N LYS A 52 1.54 -10.15 -6.87
CA LYS A 52 2.17 -9.16 -5.97
C LYS A 52 3.61 -9.54 -5.65
N LEU A 53 3.84 -10.81 -5.29
CA LEU A 53 5.18 -11.32 -5.01
C LEU A 53 6.12 -11.19 -6.21
N GLU A 54 5.67 -11.56 -7.41
CA GLU A 54 6.45 -11.43 -8.63
C GLU A 54 6.83 -9.97 -8.93
N GLU A 55 5.90 -9.03 -8.77
CA GLU A 55 6.16 -7.61 -9.00
C GLU A 55 7.11 -7.02 -7.95
N VAL A 56 6.92 -7.35 -6.66
CA VAL A 56 7.84 -6.91 -5.59
C VAL A 56 9.24 -7.46 -5.83
N ARG A 57 9.37 -8.74 -6.21
CA ARG A 57 10.67 -9.35 -6.57
C ARG A 57 11.33 -8.65 -7.76
N ALA A 58 10.55 -8.33 -8.79
CA ALA A 58 11.06 -7.63 -9.97
C ALA A 58 11.58 -6.22 -9.64
N ILE A 59 10.91 -5.50 -8.73
CA ILE A 59 11.26 -4.12 -8.38
C ILE A 59 12.35 -4.04 -7.31
N LEU A 60 12.27 -4.85 -6.24
CA LEU A 60 13.27 -4.86 -5.17
C LEU A 60 14.55 -5.61 -5.56
N GLY A 61 14.46 -6.56 -6.48
CA GLY A 61 15.60 -7.39 -6.89
C GLY A 61 16.29 -8.03 -5.69
N GLN A 62 17.60 -7.82 -5.58
CA GLN A 62 18.43 -8.26 -4.45
C GLN A 62 18.73 -7.13 -3.45
N SER A 63 18.15 -5.94 -3.61
CA SER A 63 18.45 -4.78 -2.76
C SER A 63 18.05 -4.98 -1.30
N ILE A 64 16.98 -5.76 -1.06
CA ILE A 64 16.48 -6.10 0.26
C ILE A 64 16.25 -7.61 0.26
N PRO A 65 16.98 -8.41 1.05
CA PRO A 65 16.68 -9.83 1.19
C PRO A 65 15.37 -10.01 1.97
N PHE A 66 14.41 -10.66 1.32
CA PHE A 66 13.13 -10.99 1.94
C PHE A 66 12.70 -12.41 1.62
N GLN A 67 11.94 -12.99 2.54
CA GLN A 67 11.19 -14.24 2.35
C GLN A 67 9.70 -13.91 2.22
N SER A 68 8.92 -14.76 1.56
CA SER A 68 7.47 -14.58 1.47
C SER A 68 6.76 -15.53 2.43
N LEU A 69 5.77 -15.02 3.17
CA LEU A 69 4.89 -15.83 4.02
C LEU A 69 3.43 -15.50 3.71
N LYS A 70 2.60 -16.52 3.55
CA LYS A 70 1.15 -16.34 3.48
C LYS A 70 0.59 -16.37 4.89
N LEU A 71 0.08 -15.24 5.36
CA LEU A 71 -0.71 -15.13 6.58
C LEU A 71 -2.13 -14.71 6.23
N ASP A 72 -3.09 -15.22 6.99
CA ASP A 72 -4.48 -14.77 6.92
C ASP A 72 -4.62 -13.56 7.84
N LEU A 73 -4.60 -12.37 7.26
CA LEU A 73 -4.78 -11.10 7.98
C LEU A 73 -6.21 -10.62 7.78
N PRO A 74 -6.83 -9.99 8.78
CA PRO A 74 -8.18 -9.46 8.63
C PRO A 74 -8.25 -8.39 7.53
N GLU A 75 -9.34 -8.39 6.78
CA GLU A 75 -9.64 -7.32 5.82
C GLU A 75 -10.25 -6.13 6.57
N LEU A 76 -9.37 -5.22 6.99
CA LEU A 76 -9.72 -4.03 7.77
C LEU A 76 -10.41 -2.96 6.90
N GLN A 77 -11.20 -2.12 7.56
CA GLN A 77 -11.87 -0.97 6.96
C GLN A 77 -11.24 0.33 7.49
N GLY A 78 -11.19 1.36 6.65
CA GLY A 78 -10.60 2.65 7.00
C GLY A 78 -9.82 3.27 5.85
N GLU A 79 -8.94 4.21 6.20
CA GLU A 79 -8.03 4.83 5.26
C GLU A 79 -6.91 3.86 4.85
N PRO A 80 -6.44 3.88 3.58
CA PRO A 80 -5.43 2.95 3.09
C PRO A 80 -4.16 2.86 3.93
N GLU A 81 -3.68 3.99 4.44
CA GLU A 81 -2.49 4.05 5.28
C GLU A 81 -2.71 3.35 6.63
N GLU A 82 -3.83 3.63 7.29
CA GLU A 82 -4.18 3.02 8.59
C GLU A 82 -4.44 1.52 8.46
N ILE A 83 -5.11 1.09 7.37
CA ILE A 83 -5.30 -0.33 7.06
C ILE A 83 -3.95 -1.04 6.93
N SER A 84 -3.05 -0.49 6.12
CA SER A 84 -1.76 -1.15 5.86
C SER A 84 -0.88 -1.17 7.11
N LYS A 85 -0.91 -0.09 7.88
CA LYS A 85 -0.19 0.04 9.15
C LYS A 85 -0.67 -0.98 10.18
N GLU A 86 -1.98 -1.13 10.35
CA GLU A 86 -2.53 -2.11 11.28
C GLU A 86 -2.28 -3.56 10.80
N LYS A 87 -2.37 -3.83 9.49
CA LYS A 87 -1.97 -5.12 8.92
C LYS A 87 -0.50 -5.45 9.23
N ALA A 88 0.41 -4.46 9.15
CA ALA A 88 1.82 -4.66 9.51
C ALA A 88 1.99 -4.96 11.00
N ARG A 89 1.26 -4.27 11.88
CA ARG A 89 1.27 -4.53 13.33
C ARG A 89 0.85 -5.96 13.63
N LEU A 90 -0.30 -6.40 13.10
CA LEU A 90 -0.81 -7.76 13.28
C LEU A 90 0.17 -8.81 12.72
N ALA A 91 0.72 -8.57 11.53
CA ALA A 91 1.66 -9.49 10.94
C ALA A 91 2.98 -9.59 11.72
N ALA A 92 3.45 -8.49 12.31
CA ALA A 92 4.66 -8.48 13.12
C ALA A 92 4.51 -9.31 14.40
N VAL A 93 3.30 -9.33 14.99
CA VAL A 93 2.95 -10.20 16.12
C VAL A 93 3.03 -11.68 15.71
N GLU A 94 2.42 -12.05 14.59
CA GLU A 94 2.41 -13.44 14.10
C GLU A 94 3.80 -13.93 13.68
N VAL A 95 4.58 -13.11 12.99
CA VAL A 95 5.93 -13.46 12.51
C VAL A 95 6.97 -13.40 13.63
N ASN A 96 6.72 -12.57 14.65
CA ASN A 96 7.67 -12.20 15.69
C ASN A 96 9.03 -11.78 15.09
N GLY A 97 9.00 -10.77 14.21
CA GLY A 97 10.16 -10.27 13.50
C GLY A 97 9.84 -9.24 12.43
N PRO A 98 10.82 -8.86 11.58
CA PRO A 98 10.63 -7.83 10.57
C PRO A 98 9.64 -8.28 9.50
N VAL A 99 8.63 -7.45 9.24
CA VAL A 99 7.58 -7.71 8.26
C VAL A 99 7.41 -6.54 7.31
N LEU A 100 7.04 -6.87 6.08
CA LEU A 100 6.59 -5.92 5.06
C LEU A 100 5.23 -6.40 4.55
N VAL A 101 4.22 -5.53 4.60
CA VAL A 101 2.87 -5.82 4.06
C VAL A 101 2.56 -4.86 2.92
N GLU A 102 1.58 -5.22 2.08
CA GLU A 102 1.18 -4.42 0.92
C GLU A 102 -0.34 -4.37 0.73
N ASP A 103 -0.89 -3.15 0.67
CA ASP A 103 -2.25 -2.88 0.23
C ASP A 103 -2.26 -2.06 -1.06
N THR A 104 -3.15 -2.43 -1.98
CA THR A 104 -3.30 -1.80 -3.29
C THR A 104 -4.71 -1.27 -3.42
N CYS A 105 -4.85 0.01 -3.73
CA CYS A 105 -6.13 0.69 -3.88
C CYS A 105 -6.27 1.26 -5.29
N LEU A 106 -7.52 1.28 -5.79
CA LEU A 106 -7.92 2.06 -6.95
C LEU A 106 -8.99 3.04 -6.51
N CYS A 107 -8.71 4.33 -6.63
CA CYS A 107 -9.50 5.39 -6.03
C CYS A 107 -10.07 6.30 -7.12
N PHE A 108 -11.39 6.45 -7.18
CA PHE A 108 -12.04 7.34 -8.14
C PHE A 108 -12.34 8.68 -7.47
N ASN A 109 -11.93 9.79 -8.11
CA ASN A 109 -12.09 11.12 -7.51
C ASN A 109 -13.57 11.50 -7.38
N ALA A 110 -14.38 11.19 -8.41
CA ALA A 110 -15.84 11.36 -8.39
C ALA A 110 -16.55 10.63 -7.23
N LEU A 111 -15.97 9.51 -6.76
CA LEU A 111 -16.49 8.74 -5.62
C LEU A 111 -15.71 9.01 -4.32
N LYS A 112 -15.05 10.17 -4.22
CA LYS A 112 -14.26 10.58 -3.04
C LYS A 112 -13.23 9.53 -2.60
N GLY A 113 -12.59 8.87 -3.57
CA GLY A 113 -11.56 7.86 -3.34
C GLY A 113 -12.05 6.41 -3.27
N LEU A 114 -13.35 6.16 -3.31
CA LEU A 114 -13.90 4.81 -3.44
C LEU A 114 -13.70 4.25 -4.86
N PRO A 115 -13.64 2.91 -5.04
CA PRO A 115 -13.73 1.87 -4.02
C PRO A 115 -12.51 1.77 -3.10
N GLY A 116 -11.37 2.36 -3.50
CA GLY A 116 -10.19 2.50 -2.65
C GLY A 116 -9.65 1.15 -2.16
N PRO A 117 -9.50 0.93 -0.84
CA PRO A 117 -8.98 -0.33 -0.30
C PRO A 117 -9.91 -1.52 -0.55
N TYR A 118 -11.18 -1.27 -0.86
CA TYR A 118 -12.18 -2.30 -1.10
C TYR A 118 -12.15 -2.83 -2.54
N ILE A 119 -11.23 -2.37 -3.38
CA ILE A 119 -11.18 -2.76 -4.80
C ILE A 119 -11.08 -4.29 -4.98
N PHE A 120 -10.32 -4.99 -4.13
CA PHE A 120 -10.21 -6.45 -4.22
C PHE A 120 -11.54 -7.14 -3.89
N ASN A 121 -12.19 -6.74 -2.80
CA ASN A 121 -13.50 -7.27 -2.40
C ASN A 121 -14.57 -6.97 -3.44
N LEU A 122 -14.54 -5.78 -4.04
CA LEU A 122 -15.46 -5.39 -5.10
C LEU A 122 -15.24 -6.21 -6.37
N VAL A 123 -13.99 -6.39 -6.80
CA VAL A 123 -13.64 -7.24 -7.95
C VAL A 123 -14.12 -8.67 -7.72
N LEU A 124 -13.83 -9.23 -6.54
CA LEU A 124 -14.24 -10.57 -6.18
C LEU A 124 -15.78 -10.70 -6.16
N PHE A 125 -16.47 -9.75 -5.52
CA PHE A 125 -17.92 -9.72 -5.47
C PHE A 125 -18.54 -9.70 -6.87
N ILE A 126 -18.05 -8.83 -7.78
CA ILE A 126 -18.56 -8.75 -9.16
C ILE A 126 -18.32 -10.06 -9.92
N GLU A 127 -17.14 -10.68 -9.75
CA GLU A 127 -16.82 -11.96 -10.40
C GLU A 127 -17.71 -13.11 -9.92
N PHE A 128 -18.05 -13.15 -8.62
CA PHE A 128 -18.92 -14.18 -8.05
C PHE A 128 -20.41 -13.95 -8.33
N SER A 129 -20.87 -12.71 -8.28
CA SER A 129 -22.30 -12.41 -8.37
C SER A 129 -22.83 -12.36 -9.80
N GLY A 130 -21.96 -12.37 -10.83
CA GLY A 130 -22.38 -12.39 -12.23
C GLY A 130 -23.25 -11.20 -12.64
N VAL A 131 -23.21 -10.10 -11.88
CA VAL A 131 -24.12 -8.96 -12.05
C VAL A 131 -23.77 -8.23 -13.33
N ILE A 132 -24.50 -8.57 -14.39
CA ILE A 132 -24.57 -7.76 -15.60
C ILE A 132 -25.50 -6.59 -15.27
N PHE A 133 -24.92 -5.40 -15.13
CA PHE A 133 -25.68 -4.15 -15.04
C PHE A 133 -26.43 -3.93 -16.36
N ASN A 134 -27.62 -4.49 -16.47
CA ASN A 134 -28.57 -4.15 -17.52
C ASN A 134 -29.76 -3.47 -16.85
N ASN A 135 -29.70 -2.14 -16.69
CA ASN A 135 -30.73 -1.16 -16.29
C ASN A 135 -31.82 -1.51 -15.23
N PHE A 136 -31.79 -2.67 -14.59
CA PHE A 136 -32.86 -3.20 -13.73
C PHE A 136 -32.40 -3.41 -12.27
N VAL A 137 -31.09 -3.43 -12.03
CA VAL A 137 -30.50 -3.84 -10.73
C VAL A 137 -30.17 -2.67 -9.79
N LEU A 138 -30.25 -1.41 -10.24
CA LEU A 138 -30.14 -0.27 -9.31
C LEU A 138 -31.29 -0.25 -8.27
N THR A 139 -32.35 -1.03 -8.51
CA THR A 139 -33.44 -1.26 -7.56
C THR A 139 -33.07 -2.23 -6.43
N ILE A 140 -32.09 -3.13 -6.61
CA ILE A 140 -31.85 -4.22 -5.65
C ILE A 140 -31.07 -3.76 -4.41
N LEU A 141 -30.27 -2.69 -4.47
CA LEU A 141 -29.66 -2.14 -3.25
C LEU A 141 -30.63 -1.27 -2.41
N PHE A 142 -31.78 -0.87 -2.97
CA PHE A 142 -32.83 -0.12 -2.26
C PHE A 142 -34.09 -0.95 -1.94
N ARG A 143 -34.17 -2.21 -2.39
CA ARG A 143 -35.42 -3.00 -2.35
C ARG A 143 -35.24 -4.44 -1.86
N VAL A 144 -34.31 -4.67 -0.93
CA VAL A 144 -34.23 -5.92 -0.13
C VAL A 144 -35.40 -6.03 0.87
N LEU A 145 -36.29 -5.03 0.98
CA LEU A 145 -37.36 -5.07 1.98
C LEU A 145 -38.72 -5.63 1.53
N LEU A 146 -39.14 -5.61 0.24
CA LEU A 146 -40.50 -6.08 -0.09
C LEU A 146 -40.67 -6.53 -1.56
N LEU A 147 -40.94 -7.84 -1.73
CA LEU A 147 -41.87 -8.51 -2.69
C LEU A 147 -41.29 -9.70 -3.51
N PRO A 148 -42.14 -10.70 -3.85
CA PRO A 148 -41.72 -12.02 -4.29
C PRO A 148 -41.67 -12.18 -5.83
N SER A 149 -40.78 -13.09 -6.24
CA SER A 149 -40.79 -14.01 -7.39
C SER A 149 -41.45 -13.58 -8.70
N SER A 150 -40.64 -13.41 -9.76
CA SER A 150 -40.56 -14.32 -10.93
C SER A 150 -39.89 -13.61 -12.13
N ASN A 151 -39.00 -14.33 -12.82
CA ASN A 151 -38.31 -13.99 -14.07
C ASN A 151 -37.08 -13.07 -13.97
N MET A 152 -36.01 -13.62 -13.39
CA MET A 152 -34.63 -13.15 -13.60
C MET A 152 -33.99 -14.03 -14.67
N ILE A 153 -33.62 -13.46 -15.83
CA ILE A 153 -32.81 -14.16 -16.84
C ILE A 153 -31.39 -14.26 -16.27
N MET A 154 -31.07 -15.43 -15.71
CA MET A 154 -29.71 -15.78 -15.30
C MET A 154 -28.89 -16.12 -16.54
N ILE A 155 -28.04 -15.19 -17.00
CA ILE A 155 -26.98 -15.55 -17.95
C ILE A 155 -25.96 -16.40 -17.18
N HIS A 156 -26.01 -17.71 -17.35
CA HIS A 156 -24.97 -18.61 -16.83
C HIS A 156 -23.65 -18.34 -17.56
N ALA A 157 -22.79 -17.54 -16.93
CA ALA A 157 -21.42 -17.33 -17.36
C ALA A 157 -20.55 -18.54 -16.95
N GLU A 158 -20.63 -19.65 -17.67
CA GLU A 158 -19.84 -20.85 -17.36
C GLU A 158 -18.36 -20.75 -17.76
N SER A 159 -17.95 -19.75 -18.55
CA SER A 159 -16.55 -19.55 -18.95
C SER A 159 -15.86 -18.45 -18.15
N GLY A 160 -14.64 -18.71 -17.66
CA GLY A 160 -13.81 -17.73 -16.93
C GLY A 160 -13.44 -16.47 -17.74
N PHE A 161 -13.77 -16.43 -19.02
CA PHE A 161 -13.68 -15.25 -19.89
C PHE A 161 -14.82 -14.24 -19.61
N CYS A 162 -16.04 -14.74 -19.41
CA CYS A 162 -17.22 -13.90 -19.20
C CYS A 162 -17.16 -13.16 -17.84
N ARG A 163 -16.70 -13.85 -16.78
CA ARG A 163 -16.48 -13.24 -15.44
C ARG A 163 -15.49 -12.06 -15.48
N ARG A 164 -14.40 -12.20 -16.24
CA ARG A 164 -13.36 -11.17 -16.35
C ARG A 164 -13.82 -9.95 -17.11
N LEU A 165 -14.62 -10.09 -18.16
CA LEU A 165 -15.15 -8.96 -18.92
C LEU A 165 -16.19 -8.17 -18.10
N VAL A 166 -17.07 -8.89 -17.38
CA VAL A 166 -18.10 -8.29 -16.51
C VAL A 166 -17.49 -7.40 -15.44
N MET A 167 -16.38 -7.80 -14.82
CA MET A 167 -15.67 -6.99 -13.82
C MET A 167 -15.30 -5.59 -14.34
N LYS A 168 -14.72 -5.50 -15.56
CA LYS A 168 -14.24 -4.22 -16.10
C LYS A 168 -15.42 -3.33 -16.44
N VAL A 169 -16.41 -3.90 -17.12
CA VAL A 169 -17.66 -3.20 -17.44
C VAL A 169 -18.31 -2.66 -16.17
N CYS A 170 -18.39 -3.45 -15.09
CA CYS A 170 -18.96 -2.98 -13.82
C CYS A 170 -18.17 -1.83 -13.19
N LEU A 171 -16.84 -1.88 -13.17
CA LEU A 171 -16.03 -0.77 -12.64
C LEU A 171 -16.15 0.50 -13.49
N ASN A 172 -16.17 0.38 -14.82
CA ASN A 172 -16.48 1.50 -15.72
C ASN A 172 -17.90 2.05 -15.46
N ASN A 173 -18.86 1.15 -15.22
CA ASN A 173 -20.26 1.49 -14.97
C ASN A 173 -20.47 2.28 -13.67
N LEU A 174 -19.65 2.06 -12.64
CA LEU A 174 -19.68 2.87 -11.42
C LEU A 174 -19.48 4.36 -11.68
N LEU A 175 -18.72 4.68 -12.74
CA LEU A 175 -18.45 6.05 -13.12
C LEU A 175 -19.35 6.55 -14.24
N MET A 176 -20.20 5.74 -14.88
CA MET A 176 -20.99 6.15 -16.06
C MET A 176 -21.75 7.47 -15.85
N ALA A 177 -22.37 7.65 -14.68
CA ALA A 177 -23.17 8.83 -14.35
C ALA A 177 -22.35 10.08 -13.97
N TYR A 178 -21.02 9.97 -13.86
CA TYR A 178 -20.14 11.06 -13.46
C TYR A 178 -19.35 11.58 -14.66
N GLU A 179 -19.27 12.89 -14.86
CA GLU A 179 -18.40 13.46 -15.89
C GLU A 179 -16.91 13.24 -15.55
N ASP A 180 -16.56 13.38 -14.27
CA ASP A 180 -15.22 13.14 -13.77
C ASP A 180 -14.87 11.65 -13.79
N LYS A 181 -13.91 11.28 -14.65
CA LYS A 181 -13.33 9.94 -14.74
C LYS A 181 -11.94 9.85 -14.12
N SER A 182 -11.45 10.93 -13.52
CA SER A 182 -10.13 10.95 -12.92
C SER A 182 -10.06 10.00 -11.72
N ALA A 183 -8.92 9.35 -11.60
CA ALA A 183 -8.67 8.33 -10.60
C ALA A 183 -7.19 8.32 -10.23
N TYR A 184 -6.85 7.54 -9.22
CA TYR A 184 -5.47 7.22 -8.93
C TYR A 184 -5.32 5.80 -8.41
N ALA A 185 -4.22 5.18 -8.81
CA ALA A 185 -3.74 3.97 -8.19
C ALA A 185 -2.86 4.34 -6.98
N LEU A 186 -3.08 3.68 -5.85
CA LEU A 186 -2.33 3.89 -4.62
C LEU A 186 -1.80 2.54 -4.11
N CYS A 187 -0.51 2.51 -3.76
CA CYS A 187 0.12 1.38 -3.08
C CYS A 187 0.58 1.85 -1.71
N ALA A 188 0.19 1.14 -0.66
CA ALA A 188 0.72 1.30 0.68
C ALA A 188 1.60 0.09 1.00
N PHE A 189 2.86 0.35 1.35
CA PHE A 189 3.71 -0.64 2.00
C PHE A 189 3.91 -0.22 3.44
N SER A 190 3.67 -1.11 4.39
CA SER A 190 3.98 -0.86 5.79
C SER A 190 5.03 -1.84 6.29
N PHE A 191 6.08 -1.30 6.89
CA PHE A 191 7.22 -2.04 7.43
C PHE A 191 7.25 -1.93 8.94
N ALA A 192 7.34 -3.07 9.63
CA ALA A 192 7.54 -3.12 11.07
C ALA A 192 8.76 -3.98 11.39
N LEU A 193 9.59 -3.55 12.34
CA LEU A 193 10.78 -4.31 12.76
C LEU A 193 10.41 -5.49 13.68
N GLY A 194 9.26 -5.43 14.33
CA GLY A 194 8.78 -6.42 15.28
C GLY A 194 7.45 -5.99 15.92
N PRO A 195 6.88 -6.82 16.81
CA PRO A 195 5.53 -6.61 17.37
C PRO A 195 5.36 -5.28 18.12
N ASP A 196 6.42 -4.83 18.81
CA ASP A 196 6.37 -3.64 19.67
C ASP A 196 6.92 -2.37 18.99
N VAL A 197 7.19 -2.43 17.69
CA VAL A 197 7.74 -1.31 16.92
C VAL A 197 6.67 -0.72 16.03
N GLU A 198 6.47 0.59 16.13
CA GLU A 198 5.50 1.30 15.31
C GLU A 198 5.83 1.13 13.81
N PRO A 199 4.88 0.65 12.98
CA PRO A 199 5.14 0.47 11.57
C PRO A 199 5.32 1.81 10.84
N ILE A 200 6.20 1.80 9.85
CA ILE A 200 6.44 2.92 8.92
C ILE A 200 5.71 2.62 7.62
N THR A 201 4.91 3.56 7.13
CA THR A 201 4.14 3.40 5.89
C THR A 201 4.72 4.23 4.75
N PHE A 202 4.74 3.64 3.56
CA PHE A 202 5.24 4.22 2.31
C PHE A 202 4.13 4.21 1.27
N LEU A 203 3.74 5.41 0.81
CA LEU A 203 2.59 5.60 -0.10
C LEU A 203 3.02 6.00 -1.51
N GLY A 204 2.93 5.08 -2.45
CA GLY A 204 3.16 5.36 -3.86
C GLY A 204 1.85 5.64 -4.58
N LYS A 205 1.73 6.79 -5.25
CA LYS A 205 0.52 7.21 -5.97
C LYS A 205 0.79 7.44 -7.45
N THR A 206 -0.14 7.03 -8.31
CA THR A 206 -0.12 7.36 -9.73
C THR A 206 -1.48 7.89 -10.15
N PRO A 207 -1.57 9.17 -10.53
CA PRO A 207 -2.80 9.74 -11.07
C PRO A 207 -3.05 9.23 -12.50
N GLY A 208 -4.31 9.27 -12.89
CA GLY A 208 -4.78 8.76 -14.17
C GLY A 208 -6.27 8.93 -14.33
N MET A 209 -6.85 8.14 -15.21
CA MET A 209 -8.28 8.12 -15.46
C MET A 209 -8.80 6.72 -15.74
N ILE A 210 -10.10 6.53 -15.51
CA ILE A 210 -10.81 5.31 -15.84
C ILE A 210 -11.34 5.39 -17.27
N VAL A 211 -10.93 4.42 -18.09
CA VAL A 211 -11.23 4.35 -19.52
C VAL A 211 -11.88 3.00 -19.86
N PRO A 212 -12.58 2.88 -21.00
CA PRO A 212 -13.04 1.58 -21.48
C PRO A 212 -11.88 0.60 -21.54
N ALA A 213 -12.14 -0.66 -21.16
CA ALA A 213 -11.10 -1.68 -21.02
C ALA A 213 -10.32 -1.91 -22.33
N ARG A 214 -8.99 -1.84 -22.26
CA ARG A 214 -8.08 -2.17 -23.37
C ARG A 214 -6.89 -3.01 -22.89
N GLY A 215 -6.30 -3.79 -23.79
CA GLY A 215 -5.17 -4.69 -23.50
C GLY A 215 -5.58 -6.09 -22.98
N PRO A 216 -4.60 -6.92 -22.57
CA PRO A 216 -4.82 -8.25 -22.01
C PRO A 216 -5.72 -8.23 -20.78
N ASN A 217 -6.64 -9.21 -20.68
CA ASN A 217 -7.71 -9.23 -19.68
C ASN A 217 -7.43 -10.14 -18.48
N ASP A 218 -6.16 -10.41 -18.19
CA ASP A 218 -5.72 -11.51 -17.33
C ASP A 218 -6.27 -11.44 -15.90
N PHE A 219 -5.98 -10.36 -15.16
CA PHE A 219 -6.45 -10.18 -13.78
C PHE A 219 -6.30 -8.73 -13.30
N GLY A 220 -7.28 -8.29 -12.50
CA GLY A 220 -7.31 -6.96 -11.87
C GLY A 220 -7.88 -5.86 -12.77
N TRP A 221 -7.60 -4.62 -12.40
CA TRP A 221 -8.16 -3.40 -13.00
C TRP A 221 -7.20 -2.68 -13.95
N ASP A 222 -6.02 -3.24 -14.22
CA ASP A 222 -5.04 -2.69 -15.18
C ASP A 222 -5.67 -2.29 -16.54
N PRO A 223 -6.61 -3.07 -17.14
CA PRO A 223 -7.18 -2.73 -18.45
C PRO A 223 -8.02 -1.45 -18.48
N ILE A 224 -8.48 -0.96 -17.33
CA ILE A 224 -9.38 0.20 -17.26
C ILE A 224 -8.68 1.45 -16.71
N PHE A 225 -7.42 1.36 -16.32
CA PHE A 225 -6.67 2.47 -15.75
C PHE A 225 -5.63 2.96 -16.75
N GLN A 226 -5.80 4.21 -17.20
CA GLN A 226 -4.84 4.93 -18.04
C GLN A 226 -4.09 5.94 -17.16
N PRO A 227 -2.77 5.78 -16.92
CA PRO A 227 -2.00 6.73 -16.14
C PRO A 227 -1.82 8.06 -16.88
N ASP A 228 -1.71 9.15 -16.14
CA ASP A 228 -1.48 10.47 -16.73
C ASP A 228 -0.16 10.50 -17.53
N GLY A 229 -0.20 11.15 -18.70
CA GLY A 229 0.95 11.24 -19.61
C GLY A 229 1.12 10.05 -20.57
N TYR A 230 0.17 9.10 -20.57
CA TYR A 230 0.18 7.93 -21.45
C TYR A 230 -1.19 7.75 -22.13
N GLU A 231 -1.18 7.18 -23.34
CA GLU A 231 -2.39 6.77 -24.08
C GLU A 231 -2.76 5.29 -23.85
N GLN A 232 -1.80 4.52 -23.33
CA GLN A 232 -1.96 3.10 -23.02
C GLN A 232 -2.56 2.91 -21.63
N THR A 233 -3.39 1.88 -21.46
CA THR A 233 -3.77 1.40 -20.13
C THR A 233 -2.61 0.64 -19.50
N TYR A 234 -2.63 0.42 -18.19
CA TYR A 234 -1.62 -0.42 -17.52
C TYR A 234 -1.54 -1.84 -18.10
N ALA A 235 -2.61 -2.36 -18.68
CA ALA A 235 -2.57 -3.68 -19.32
C ALA A 235 -1.88 -3.63 -20.69
N GLU A 236 -1.95 -2.52 -21.40
CA GLU A 236 -1.31 -2.33 -22.72
C GLU A 236 0.19 -2.00 -22.61
N MET A 237 0.66 -1.61 -21.42
CA MET A 237 2.07 -1.26 -21.18
C MET A 237 2.94 -2.51 -21.03
N ALA A 238 4.16 -2.45 -21.58
CA ALA A 238 5.18 -3.44 -21.25
C ALA A 238 5.52 -3.38 -19.75
N LYS A 239 5.82 -4.53 -19.15
CA LYS A 239 6.05 -4.65 -17.70
C LYS A 239 7.12 -3.68 -17.19
N ASP A 240 8.23 -3.54 -17.92
CA ASP A 240 9.34 -2.65 -17.53
C ASP A 240 8.97 -1.17 -17.64
N GLU A 241 8.09 -0.79 -18.56
CA GLU A 241 7.60 0.59 -18.68
C GLU A 241 6.61 0.92 -17.57
N LYS A 242 5.66 0.01 -17.29
CA LYS A 242 4.76 0.14 -16.14
C LYS A 242 5.56 0.30 -14.85
N ASN A 243 6.62 -0.50 -14.67
CA ASN A 243 7.46 -0.46 -13.49
C ASN A 243 8.21 0.87 -13.29
N LYS A 244 8.37 1.73 -14.31
CA LYS A 244 8.97 3.06 -14.15
C LYS A 244 8.03 4.08 -13.51
N ILE A 245 6.72 3.90 -13.68
CA ILE A 245 5.72 4.90 -13.26
C ILE A 245 4.76 4.40 -12.19
N SER A 246 4.72 3.08 -11.97
CA SER A 246 3.67 2.47 -11.16
C SER A 246 3.69 2.98 -9.71
N HIS A 247 2.49 3.12 -9.16
CA HIS A 247 2.23 3.35 -7.74
C HIS A 247 3.00 2.38 -6.85
N ARG A 248 3.11 1.10 -7.23
CA ARG A 248 3.89 0.09 -6.49
C ARG A 248 5.39 0.40 -6.52
N SER A 249 5.96 0.72 -7.68
CA SER A 249 7.38 1.07 -7.81
C SER A 249 7.73 2.30 -7.00
N LYS A 250 6.91 3.36 -7.08
CA LYS A 250 7.08 4.58 -6.28
C LYS A 250 7.10 4.29 -4.78
N ALA A 251 6.23 3.40 -4.30
CA ALA A 251 6.22 3.00 -2.90
C ALA A 251 7.48 2.23 -2.52
N LEU A 252 7.88 1.27 -3.35
CA LEU A 252 9.07 0.45 -3.13
C LEU A 252 10.38 1.24 -3.22
N ASP A 253 10.44 2.31 -4.00
CA ASP A 253 11.61 3.19 -4.04
C ASP A 253 11.78 3.95 -2.72
N MET A 254 10.68 4.31 -2.04
CA MET A 254 10.74 4.86 -0.69
C MET A 254 11.15 3.80 0.33
N VAL A 255 10.67 2.56 0.19
CA VAL A 255 11.14 1.42 1.01
C VAL A 255 12.65 1.25 0.85
N LYS A 256 13.18 1.23 -0.38
CA LYS A 256 14.63 1.13 -0.63
C LYS A 256 15.39 2.29 0.01
N SER A 257 14.90 3.51 -0.17
CA SER A 257 15.53 4.72 0.39
C SER A 257 15.61 4.63 1.91
N HIS A 258 14.51 4.21 2.56
CA HIS A 258 14.48 3.97 4.00
C HIS A 258 15.52 2.92 4.44
N PHE A 259 15.61 1.79 3.74
CA PHE A 259 16.56 0.73 4.10
C PHE A 259 18.02 1.19 3.99
N VAL A 260 18.34 1.99 2.97
CA VAL A 260 19.67 2.59 2.80
C VAL A 260 19.94 3.63 3.90
N GLU A 261 18.98 4.51 4.18
CA GLU A 261 19.13 5.59 5.16
C GLU A 261 19.24 5.10 6.61
N ALA A 262 18.51 4.04 6.93
CA ALA A 262 18.54 3.36 8.23
C ALA A 262 19.77 2.47 8.41
N GLY A 263 20.46 2.13 7.31
CA GLY A 263 21.68 1.32 7.34
C GLY A 263 21.43 -0.08 7.89
N TYR A 264 20.33 -0.74 7.50
CA TYR A 264 20.07 -2.11 7.94
C TYR A 264 21.15 -3.06 7.41
N ILE A 265 21.71 -3.86 8.30
CA ILE A 265 22.70 -4.90 7.97
C ILE A 265 22.01 -6.24 8.14
N PHE A 266 22.06 -7.09 7.13
CA PHE A 266 21.49 -8.44 7.19
C PHE A 266 22.58 -9.40 7.64
N GLN A 267 22.29 -10.27 8.61
CA GLN A 267 23.19 -11.37 8.90
C GLN A 267 23.14 -12.37 7.73
N ASP A 268 24.29 -12.65 7.13
CA ASP A 268 24.45 -13.78 6.22
C ASP A 268 24.20 -15.08 6.99
N LYS A 269 23.40 -15.98 6.42
CA LYS A 269 23.14 -17.30 6.97
C LYS A 269 24.33 -18.23 6.76
#